data_AF-A0A316LM68-F1
#
_entry.id   AF-A0A316LM68-F1
#
_cell.length_a   1.000
_cell.length_b   1.000
_cell.length_c   1.000
_cell.angle_alpha   90.00
_cell.angle_beta   90.00
_cell.angle_gamma   90.00
#
_symmetry.space_group_name_H-M   'P 1'
#
loop_
_entity.id
_entity.type
_entity.pdbx_description
1 polymer ?
#
loop_
_entity_poly.entity_id
_entity_poly.type
_entity_poly.pdbx_seq_one_letter_code
_entity_poly.pdbx_strand_id
1 'polypeptide(L)' 'MTVHELTREQLIELKQHMLCEQGTPSYGELADADELISDEAVFAEFDATDFTEDDFFCTAAQ' A
#
# COMPACT_ATOMS: atom_id res chain seq x y z
N MET A 1 -10.33 1.19 9.62
CA MET A 1 -10.58 0.22 8.53
C MET A 1 -9.43 -0.76 8.53
N THR A 2 -9.71 -2.04 8.39
CA THR A 2 -8.68 -3.08 8.32
C THR A 2 -8.10 -3.13 6.90
N VAL A 3 -6.93 -3.77 6.75
CA VAL A 3 -6.26 -3.92 5.44
C VAL A 3 -7.16 -4.57 4.37
N HIS A 4 -8.11 -5.42 4.78
CA HIS A 4 -9.07 -6.09 3.89
C HIS A 4 -10.24 -5.21 3.44
N GLU A 5 -10.44 -4.06 4.08
CA GLU A 5 -11.49 -3.09 3.76
C GLU A 5 -10.98 -1.95 2.86
N LEU A 6 -9.68 -1.94 2.57
CA LEU A 6 -9.04 -0.90 1.76
C LEU A 6 -9.42 -1.01 0.27
N THR A 7 -9.48 0.14 -0.40
CA THR A 7 -9.64 0.21 -1.86
C THR A 7 -8.38 -0.28 -2.57
N ARG A 8 -8.49 -0.55 -3.88
CA ARG A 8 -7.32 -0.93 -4.68
C ARG A 8 -6.23 0.14 -4.65
N GLU A 9 -6.61 1.41 -4.72
CA GLU A 9 -5.66 2.52 -4.71
C GLU A 9 -4.93 2.63 -3.36
N GLN A 10 -5.65 2.47 -2.24
CA GLN A 10 -5.07 2.41 -0.90
C GLN A 10 -4.10 1.23 -0.74
N LEU A 11 -4.45 0.05 -1.27
CA LEU A 11 -3.54 -1.11 -1.28
C LEU A 11 -2.27 -0.83 -2.10
N ILE A 12 -2.38 -0.14 -3.23
CA ILE A 12 -1.22 0.26 -4.05
C ILE A 12 -0.30 1.20 -3.27
N GLU A 13 -0.85 2.17 -2.52
CA GLU A 13 -0.04 3.04 -1.66
C GLU A 13 0.73 2.25 -0.60
N LEU A 14 0.12 1.23 0.03
CA LEU A 14 0.83 0.35 0.97
C LEU A 14 1.92 -0.47 0.28
N LYS A 15 1.68 -0.97 -0.94
CA LYS A 15 2.71 -1.68 -1.72
C LYS A 15 3.88 -0.78 -2.08
N GLN A 16 3.61 0.46 -2.46
CA GLN A 16 4.63 1.48 -2.72
C GLN A 16 5.44 1.78 -1.46
N HIS A 17 4.77 1.90 -0.31
CA HIS A 17 5.44 2.06 0.98
C HIS A 17 6.35 0.86 1.29
N MET A 18 5.87 -0.38 1.13
CA MET A 18 6.68 -1.59 1.33
C MET A 18 7.90 -1.66 0.41
N LEU A 19 7.81 -1.15 -0.83
CA LEU A 19 8.97 -1.05 -1.73
C LEU A 19 9.97 0.01 -1.26
N CYS A 20 9.50 1.14 -0.75
CA CYS A 20 10.35 2.16 -0.14
C CYS A 20 11.06 1.65 1.13
N GLU A 21 10.42 0.81 1.93
CA GLU A 21 11.09 0.19 3.09
C GLU A 21 12.20 -0.80 2.68
N GLN A 22 12.11 -1.37 1.46
CA GLN A 22 13.17 -2.23 0.91
C GLN A 22 14.35 -1.45 0.32
N GLY A 23 14.24 -0.13 0.15
CA GLY A 23 15.32 0.72 -0.32
C GLY A 23 14.86 1.96 -1.08
N THR A 24 15.47 2.21 -2.23
CA THR A 24 15.13 3.37 -3.07
C THR A 24 14.58 2.88 -4.41
N PRO A 25 13.30 2.47 -4.46
CA PRO A 25 12.69 2.01 -5.70
C PRO A 25 12.68 3.15 -6.72
N SER A 26 12.85 2.80 -7.98
CA SER A 26 12.65 3.73 -9.08
C SER A 26 11.17 4.10 -9.23
N TYR A 27 10.90 5.22 -9.90
CA TYR A 27 9.51 5.61 -10.19
C TYR A 27 8.76 4.57 -11.04
N GLY A 28 9.46 3.77 -11.86
CA GLY A 28 8.87 2.65 -12.58
C GLY A 28 8.41 1.55 -11.63
N GLU A 29 9.27 1.16 -10.68
CA GLU A 29 8.91 0.16 -9.67
C GLU A 29 7.76 0.63 -8.77
N LEU A 30 7.68 1.92 -8.46
CA LEU A 30 6.54 2.47 -7.71
C LEU A 30 5.24 2.47 -8.55
N ALA A 31 5.32 2.70 -9.85
CA ALA A 31 4.17 2.60 -10.75
C ALA A 31 3.68 1.15 -10.90
N ASP A 32 4.62 0.21 -10.92
CA ASP A 32 4.37 -1.23 -11.04
C ASP A 32 4.22 -1.91 -9.66
N ALA A 33 4.12 -1.14 -8.56
CA ALA A 33 4.07 -1.68 -7.20
C ALA A 33 2.96 -2.72 -7.02
N ASP A 34 1.86 -2.53 -7.73
CA ASP A 34 0.71 -3.43 -7.73
C ASP A 34 1.03 -4.84 -8.28
N GLU A 35 1.96 -4.90 -9.24
CA GLU A 35 2.45 -6.14 -9.86
C GLU A 35 3.62 -6.74 -9.07
N LEU A 36 4.44 -5.90 -8.43
CA LEU A 36 5.65 -6.32 -7.72
C LEU A 36 5.38 -6.87 -6.32
N ILE A 37 4.36 -6.35 -5.63
CA ILE A 37 3.96 -6.78 -4.29
C ILE A 37 2.56 -7.37 -4.36
N SER A 38 2.39 -8.59 -3.84
CA SER A 38 1.08 -9.25 -3.82
C SER A 38 0.19 -8.72 -2.69
N ASP A 39 -1.12 -8.81 -2.87
CA ASP A 39 -2.09 -8.38 -1.85
C ASP A 39 -1.91 -9.18 -0.56
N GLU A 40 -1.57 -10.47 -0.66
CA GLU A 40 -1.34 -11.33 0.50
C GLU A 40 -0.14 -10.87 1.33
N ALA A 41 0.90 -10.32 0.71
CA ALA A 41 2.03 -9.75 1.43
C ALA A 41 1.62 -8.50 2.22
N VAL A 42 0.78 -7.64 1.61
CA VAL A 42 0.21 -6.47 2.28
C VAL A 42 -0.69 -6.91 3.44
N PHE A 43 -1.55 -7.90 3.22
CA PHE A 43 -2.42 -8.43 4.27
C PHE A 43 -1.62 -9.01 5.43
N ALA A 44 -0.59 -9.80 5.15
CA ALA A 44 0.24 -10.38 6.21
C ALA A 44 1.00 -9.32 7.03
N GLU A 45 1.48 -8.26 6.38
CA GLU A 45 2.22 -7.19 7.06
C GLU A 45 1.28 -6.29 7.90
N PHE A 46 0.07 -6.02 7.40
CA PHE A 46 -0.83 -5.03 7.99
C PHE A 46 -2.12 -5.62 8.62
N ASP A 47 -2.21 -6.93 8.83
CA ASP A 47 -3.39 -7.62 9.40
C ASP A 47 -3.80 -7.04 10.76
N ALA A 48 -2.83 -6.62 11.56
CA ALA A 48 -3.04 -6.06 12.90
C ALA A 48 -3.07 -4.52 12.94
N THR A 49 -3.16 -3.87 11.78
CA THR A 49 -3.11 -2.41 11.65
C THR A 49 -4.49 -1.85 11.34
N ASP A 50 -4.93 -0.90 12.16
CA ASP A 50 -6.12 -0.10 11.90
C ASP A 50 -5.74 1.14 11.11
N PHE A 51 -6.34 1.29 9.92
CA PHE A 51 -6.15 2.44 9.05
C PHE A 51 -7.27 3.47 9.22
N THR A 52 -6.94 4.71 8.88
CA THR A 52 -7.82 5.86 8.74
C THR A 52 -7.61 6.49 7.37
N GLU A 53 -8.49 7.40 6.95
CA GLU A 53 -8.34 8.06 5.64
C GLU A 53 -7.05 8.90 5.58
N ASP A 54 -6.62 9.48 6.70
CA ASP A 54 -5.38 10.27 6.81
C ASP A 54 -4.09 9.44 6.61
N ASP A 55 -4.16 8.10 6.67
CA ASP A 55 -3.01 7.23 6.44
C ASP A 55 -2.64 7.11 4.95
N PHE A 56 -3.48 7.62 4.05
CA PHE A 56 -3.29 7.54 2.60
C PHE A 56 -3.15 8.95 2.00
N PHE A 57 -2.02 9.24 1.35
CA PHE A 57 -1.76 10.60 0.87
C PHE A 57 -2.48 10.93 -0.43
N CYS A 58 -2.60 9.95 -1.33
CA CYS A 58 -3.17 10.18 -2.66
C CYS A 58 -4.68 9.93 -2.68
N THR A 59 -5.21 9.09 -1.80
CA THR A 59 -6.65 8.74 -1.77
C THR A 59 -7.46 9.32 -0.60
N ALA A 60 -6.86 10.07 0.34
CA ALA A 60 -7.57 10.65 1.51
C ALA A 60 -8.75 11.60 1.18
N ALA A 61 -8.99 11.93 -0.09
CA ALA A 61 -9.95 12.95 -0.48
C ALA A 61 -10.81 12.61 -1.71
N GLN A 62 -10.86 11.33 -2.13
CA GLN A 62 -11.63 10.90 -3.32
C GLN A 62 -12.98 10.26 -2.99
#